data_AF-A0A2E4CJA7-F1
#
_entry.id   AF-A0A2E4CJA7-F1
#
_cell.length_a   1.000
_cell.length_b   1.000
_cell.length_c   1.000
_cell.angle_alpha   90.00
_cell.angle_beta   90.00
_cell.angle_gamma   90.00
#
_symmetry.space_group_name_H-M   'P 1'
#
loop_
_entity.id
_entity.type
_entity.pdbx_description
1 polymer ?
#
loop_
_entity_poly.entity_id
_entity_poly.type
_entity_poly.pdbx_seq_one_letter_code
_entity_poly.pdbx_strand_id
1 'polypeptide(L)'
;MSYIVFLALLLLITLLGCYWMVESNRRKAIEAEKKRFNQRVKEINNDFKSKLIDFSEGKLIRPKNVSRLSQITSNFFVVQAHNEENLAHLEYISDLLINTIIMEASKAQTPEELDQLADRLQYFMAELPYNGIEYNKSFYQESLPSLIEVIKYQPPTMPSDEQAKELNSSNPKDINQENQNAELSKV
;
A
#
# COMPACT_ATOMS: atom_id res chain seq x y z
N MET A 1 61.67 -29.31 23.50
CA MET A 1 61.44 -28.74 22.15
C MET A 1 60.36 -29.48 21.37
N SER A 2 60.61 -30.66 20.76
CA SER A 2 59.67 -31.30 19.81
C SER A 2 58.20 -31.37 20.28
N TYR A 3 57.94 -31.83 21.51
CA TYR A 3 56.59 -31.87 22.10
C TYR A 3 55.86 -30.52 22.13
N ILE A 4 56.58 -29.40 22.35
CA ILE A 4 56.00 -28.06 22.37
C ILE A 4 55.57 -27.64 20.96
N VAL A 5 56.39 -27.97 19.95
CA VAL A 5 56.05 -27.73 18.54
C VAL A 5 54.83 -28.56 18.13
N PHE A 6 54.77 -29.84 18.53
CA PHE A 6 53.63 -30.72 18.24
C PHE A 6 52.33 -30.22 18.88
N LEU A 7 52.37 -29.80 20.14
CA LEU A 7 51.21 -29.20 20.83
C LEU A 7 50.76 -27.89 20.18
N ALA A 8 51.70 -27.02 19.78
CA ALA A 8 51.37 -25.79 19.06
C ALA A 8 50.74 -26.06 17.69
N LEU A 9 51.20 -27.11 16.98
CA LEU A 9 50.64 -27.53 15.69
C LEU A 9 49.21 -28.07 15.84
N LEU A 10 48.95 -28.89 16.87
CA LEU A 10 47.59 -29.34 17.21
C LEU A 10 46.67 -28.16 17.57
N LEU A 11 47.15 -27.19 18.35
CA LEU A 11 46.38 -25.99 18.72
C LEU A 11 46.05 -25.14 17.49
N LEU A 12 47.00 -24.98 16.56
CA LEU A 12 46.77 -24.30 15.29
C LEU A 12 45.70 -25.01 14.45
N ILE A 13 45.76 -26.34 14.34
CA ILE A 13 44.77 -27.14 13.60
C ILE A 13 43.37 -27.03 14.22
N THR A 14 43.24 -27.14 15.54
CA THR A 14 41.93 -27.03 16.21
C THR A 14 41.35 -25.62 16.11
N LEU A 15 42.16 -24.58 16.29
CA LEU A 15 41.75 -23.18 16.13
C LEU A 15 41.29 -22.89 14.69
N LEU A 16 42.01 -23.42 13.68
CA LEU A 16 41.63 -23.29 12.28
C LEU A 16 40.31 -24.01 11.97
N GLY A 17 40.10 -25.20 12.55
CA GLY A 17 38.83 -25.95 12.44
C GLY A 17 37.65 -25.22 13.07
N CYS A 18 37.82 -24.66 14.28
CA CYS A 18 36.81 -23.83 14.94
C CYS A 18 36.47 -22.58 14.11
N TYR A 19 37.47 -21.88 13.57
CA TYR A 19 37.26 -20.73 12.69
C TYR A 19 36.43 -21.11 11.44
N TRP A 20 36.78 -22.21 10.78
CA TRP A 20 36.07 -22.69 9.59
C TRP A 20 34.62 -23.07 9.89
N MET A 21 34.35 -23.67 11.05
CA MET A 21 33.00 -24.03 11.48
C MET A 21 32.14 -22.80 11.77
N VAL A 22 32.70 -21.78 12.44
CA VAL A 22 32.00 -20.51 12.71
C VAL A 22 31.69 -19.74 11.41
N GLU A 23 32.66 -19.62 10.50
CA GLU A 23 32.44 -18.95 9.21
C GLU A 23 31.47 -19.71 8.30
N SER A 24 31.50 -21.05 8.31
CA SER A 24 30.50 -21.88 7.63
C SER A 24 29.09 -21.65 8.19
N ASN A 25 28.95 -21.55 9.52
CA ASN A 25 27.66 -21.29 10.14
C ASN A 25 27.14 -19.87 9.85
N ARG A 26 28.03 -18.87 9.84
CA ARG A 26 27.69 -17.48 9.46
C ARG A 26 27.17 -17.39 8.02
N ARG A 27 27.81 -18.10 7.08
CA ARG A 27 27.34 -18.16 5.67
C ARG A 27 25.98 -18.83 5.55
N LYS A 28 25.77 -19.97 6.22
CA LYS A 28 24.49 -20.69 6.26
C LYS A 28 23.34 -19.82 6.82
N ALA A 29 23.60 -18.99 7.83
CA ALA A 29 22.62 -18.05 8.36
C ALA A 29 22.20 -17.01 7.31
N ILE A 30 23.16 -16.33 6.68
CA ILE A 30 22.93 -15.32 5.63
C ILE A 30 22.21 -15.94 4.40
N GLU A 31 22.57 -17.17 4.02
CA GLU A 31 21.90 -17.92 2.95
C GLU A 31 20.46 -18.31 3.32
N ALA A 32 20.21 -18.70 4.57
CA ALA A 32 18.86 -19.02 5.06
C ALA A 32 17.97 -17.78 5.14
N GLU A 33 18.50 -16.64 5.57
CA GLU A 33 17.80 -15.34 5.57
C GLU A 33 17.41 -14.92 4.15
N LYS A 34 18.37 -14.91 3.21
CA LYS A 34 18.11 -14.61 1.79
C LYS A 34 17.10 -15.58 1.16
N LYS A 35 17.15 -16.87 1.53
CA LYS A 35 16.18 -17.87 1.08
C LYS A 35 14.77 -17.60 1.62
N ARG A 36 14.63 -17.22 2.90
CA ARG A 36 13.35 -16.83 3.51
C ARG A 36 12.76 -15.57 2.86
N PHE A 37 13.58 -14.55 2.63
CA PHE A 37 13.20 -13.32 1.93
C PHE A 37 12.66 -13.62 0.53
N ASN A 38 13.45 -14.31 -0.30
CA ASN A 38 13.05 -14.66 -1.66
C ASN A 38 11.83 -15.59 -1.72
N GLN A 39 11.63 -16.44 -0.70
CA GLN A 39 10.45 -17.28 -0.57
C GLN A 39 9.19 -16.43 -0.30
N ARG A 40 9.22 -15.49 0.65
CA ARG A 40 8.09 -14.57 0.91
C ARG A 40 7.78 -13.67 -0.28
N VAL A 41 8.79 -13.12 -0.96
CA VAL A 41 8.62 -12.36 -2.21
C VAL A 41 7.89 -13.21 -3.26
N LYS A 42 8.20 -14.51 -3.36
CA LYS A 42 7.56 -15.44 -4.29
C LYS A 42 6.14 -15.80 -3.86
N GLU A 43 5.87 -15.96 -2.56
CA GLU A 43 4.55 -16.22 -2.00
C GLU A 43 3.61 -15.05 -2.29
N ILE A 44 3.97 -13.81 -1.90
CA ILE A 44 3.20 -12.59 -2.19
C ILE A 44 2.92 -12.44 -3.70
N ASN A 45 3.92 -12.65 -4.57
CA ASN A 45 3.74 -12.58 -6.01
C ASN A 45 2.79 -13.65 -6.58
N ASN A 46 2.81 -14.87 -6.03
CA ASN A 46 1.91 -15.94 -6.46
C ASN A 46 0.48 -15.69 -5.97
N ASP A 47 0.32 -15.32 -4.71
CA ASP A 47 -1.00 -15.14 -4.08
C ASP A 47 -1.72 -13.93 -4.68
N PHE A 48 -1.01 -12.82 -4.88
CA PHE A 48 -1.51 -11.66 -5.62
C PHE A 48 -1.92 -12.02 -7.05
N LYS A 49 -1.08 -12.76 -7.78
CA LYS A 49 -1.40 -13.22 -9.13
C LYS A 49 -2.59 -14.19 -9.15
N SER A 50 -2.75 -15.05 -8.13
CA SER A 50 -3.91 -15.93 -7.98
C SER A 50 -5.18 -15.11 -7.81
N LYS A 51 -5.18 -14.12 -6.90
CA LYS A 51 -6.34 -13.24 -6.69
C LYS A 51 -6.73 -12.46 -7.95
N LEU A 52 -5.75 -12.02 -8.74
CA LEU A 52 -6.02 -11.40 -10.05
C LEU A 52 -6.65 -12.36 -11.06
N ILE A 53 -6.36 -13.66 -11.00
CA ILE A 53 -7.02 -14.69 -11.81
C ILE A 53 -8.45 -14.90 -11.31
N ASP A 54 -8.66 -15.05 -9.99
CA ASP A 54 -10.00 -15.15 -9.37
C ASP A 54 -10.92 -13.98 -9.82
N PHE A 55 -10.41 -12.75 -9.78
CA PHE A 55 -11.14 -11.56 -10.25
C PHE A 55 -11.39 -11.55 -11.77
N SER A 56 -10.55 -12.23 -12.55
CA SER A 56 -10.71 -12.32 -13.99
C SER A 56 -11.73 -13.40 -14.40
N GLU A 57 -11.78 -14.51 -13.67
CA GLU A 57 -12.84 -15.52 -13.81
C GLU A 57 -14.20 -14.96 -13.37
N GLY A 58 -14.21 -14.15 -12.30
CA GLY A 58 -15.36 -13.33 -11.90
C GLY A 58 -15.74 -12.19 -12.87
N LYS A 59 -15.11 -12.10 -14.05
CA LYS A 59 -15.30 -11.08 -15.11
C LYS A 59 -14.98 -9.62 -14.73
N LEU A 60 -14.65 -9.34 -13.47
CA LEU A 60 -14.31 -8.01 -12.97
C LEU A 60 -13.05 -7.42 -13.63
N ILE A 61 -12.13 -8.29 -14.06
CA ILE A 61 -10.88 -7.91 -14.74
C ILE A 61 -10.75 -8.69 -16.06
N ARG A 62 -10.38 -8.02 -17.15
CA ARG A 62 -10.14 -8.68 -18.45
C ARG A 62 -8.85 -9.52 -18.39
N PRO A 63 -8.82 -10.80 -18.85
CA PRO A 63 -7.66 -11.68 -18.70
C PRO A 63 -6.34 -11.11 -19.26
N LYS A 64 -6.42 -10.33 -20.34
CA LYS A 64 -5.28 -9.59 -20.93
C LYS A 64 -4.54 -8.70 -19.91
N ASN A 65 -5.28 -8.13 -18.95
CA ASN A 65 -4.77 -7.13 -18.04
C ASN A 65 -4.19 -7.71 -16.73
N VAL A 66 -4.49 -8.98 -16.41
CA VAL A 66 -3.92 -9.72 -15.26
C VAL A 66 -2.38 -9.66 -15.28
N SER A 67 -1.78 -9.76 -16.47
CA SER A 67 -0.33 -9.63 -16.64
C SER A 67 0.19 -8.22 -16.29
N ARG A 68 -0.54 -7.15 -16.63
CA ARG A 68 -0.15 -5.76 -16.30
C ARG A 68 -0.30 -5.48 -14.81
N LEU A 69 -1.38 -5.96 -14.18
CA LEU A 69 -1.54 -5.86 -12.72
C LEU A 69 -0.44 -6.64 -11.98
N SER A 70 -0.09 -7.84 -12.44
CA SER A 70 1.01 -8.65 -11.89
C SER A 70 2.39 -7.98 -11.97
N GLN A 71 2.58 -6.92 -12.76
CA GLN A 71 3.82 -6.13 -12.78
C GLN A 71 4.01 -5.29 -11.51
N ILE A 72 2.92 -4.90 -10.82
CA ILE A 72 2.96 -4.12 -9.58
C ILE A 72 3.82 -4.81 -8.52
N THR A 73 3.67 -6.12 -8.34
CA THR A 73 4.46 -6.90 -7.38
C THR A 73 5.77 -7.44 -7.97
N SER A 74 5.80 -7.71 -9.28
CA SER A 74 6.98 -8.28 -9.96
C SER A 74 8.12 -7.28 -10.14
N ASN A 75 7.81 -6.01 -10.43
CA ASN A 75 8.82 -4.97 -10.66
C ASN A 75 9.34 -4.33 -9.36
N PHE A 76 8.66 -4.54 -8.23
CA PHE A 76 8.96 -3.85 -6.97
C PHE A 76 10.44 -3.96 -6.58
N PHE A 77 10.96 -5.18 -6.45
CA PHE A 77 12.38 -5.41 -6.12
C PHE A 77 13.36 -5.26 -7.30
N VAL A 78 12.90 -4.87 -8.48
CA VAL A 78 13.78 -4.45 -9.59
C VAL A 78 14.30 -3.02 -9.36
N VAL A 79 13.49 -2.17 -8.71
CA VAL A 79 13.82 -0.75 -8.44
C VAL A 79 14.04 -0.48 -6.94
N GLN A 80 13.37 -1.22 -6.04
CA GLN A 80 13.52 -1.09 -4.59
C GLN A 80 14.67 -1.93 -4.02
N ALA A 81 15.31 -1.42 -2.97
CA ALA A 81 16.29 -2.16 -2.19
C ALA A 81 15.65 -3.38 -1.50
N HIS A 82 16.36 -4.50 -1.49
CA HIS A 82 15.92 -5.73 -0.82
C HIS A 82 16.14 -5.60 0.70
N ASN A 83 15.11 -5.14 1.43
CA ASN A 83 15.09 -5.10 2.89
C ASN A 83 13.70 -5.51 3.42
N GLU A 84 13.63 -5.82 4.72
CA GLU A 84 12.40 -6.32 5.37
C GLU A 84 11.27 -5.26 5.39
N GLU A 85 11.62 -3.98 5.50
CA GLU A 85 10.68 -2.83 5.45
C GLU A 85 9.96 -2.77 4.10
N ASN A 86 10.69 -2.83 3.00
CA ASN A 86 10.11 -2.83 1.65
C ASN A 86 9.33 -4.15 1.39
N LEU A 87 9.72 -5.27 2.00
CA LEU A 87 8.95 -6.53 1.90
C LEU A 87 7.58 -6.39 2.59
N ALA A 88 7.55 -5.86 3.81
CA ALA A 88 6.30 -5.57 4.51
C ALA A 88 5.44 -4.51 3.80
N HIS A 89 6.08 -3.51 3.16
CA HIS A 89 5.38 -2.51 2.35
C HIS A 89 4.79 -3.10 1.05
N LEU A 90 5.50 -4.02 0.38
CA LEU A 90 4.97 -4.77 -0.76
C LEU A 90 3.75 -5.59 -0.35
N GLU A 91 3.84 -6.36 0.74
CA GLU A 91 2.77 -7.17 1.32
C GLU A 91 1.52 -6.31 1.61
N TYR A 92 1.71 -5.18 2.31
CA TYR A 92 0.68 -4.18 2.58
C TYR A 92 0.04 -3.61 1.30
N ILE A 93 0.83 -3.28 0.28
CA ILE A 93 0.32 -2.70 -0.97
C ILE A 93 -0.46 -3.72 -1.80
N SER A 94 0.00 -4.98 -1.88
CA SER A 94 -0.75 -6.05 -2.55
C SER A 94 -2.09 -6.30 -1.84
N ASP A 95 -2.08 -6.35 -0.51
CA ASP A 95 -3.29 -6.56 0.28
C ASP A 95 -4.24 -5.36 0.21
N LEU A 96 -3.73 -4.12 0.20
CA LEU A 96 -4.55 -2.92 0.07
C LEU A 96 -5.32 -2.91 -1.26
N LEU A 97 -4.67 -3.29 -2.36
CA LEU A 97 -5.31 -3.40 -3.68
C LEU A 97 -6.31 -4.58 -3.73
N ILE A 98 -5.92 -5.77 -3.26
CA ILE A 98 -6.81 -6.95 -3.20
C ILE A 98 -8.06 -6.67 -2.38
N ASN A 99 -7.89 -6.17 -1.15
CA ASN A 99 -9.00 -5.92 -0.23
C ASN A 99 -9.89 -4.76 -0.69
N THR A 100 -9.33 -3.74 -1.38
CA THR A 100 -10.15 -2.71 -2.02
C THR A 100 -11.01 -3.30 -3.13
N ILE A 101 -10.44 -4.14 -4.02
CA ILE A 101 -11.20 -4.80 -5.09
C ILE A 101 -12.30 -5.70 -4.51
N ILE A 102 -12.00 -6.52 -3.50
CA ILE A 102 -12.98 -7.40 -2.83
C ILE A 102 -14.08 -6.57 -2.17
N MET A 103 -13.73 -5.52 -1.44
CA MET A 103 -14.70 -4.66 -0.76
C MET A 103 -15.65 -3.99 -1.77
N GLU A 104 -15.12 -3.38 -2.84
CA GLU A 104 -15.96 -2.72 -3.85
C GLU A 104 -16.82 -3.72 -4.63
N ALA A 105 -16.28 -4.89 -4.97
CA ALA A 105 -17.05 -5.96 -5.60
C ALA A 105 -18.16 -6.52 -4.68
N SER A 106 -17.97 -6.49 -3.36
CA SER A 106 -18.99 -6.90 -2.38
C SER A 106 -20.05 -5.83 -2.11
N LYS A 107 -19.78 -4.56 -2.46
CA LYS A 107 -20.75 -3.45 -2.36
C LYS A 107 -21.70 -3.39 -3.56
N ALA A 108 -21.19 -3.71 -4.75
CA ALA A 108 -21.97 -3.69 -5.99
C ALA A 108 -23.07 -4.77 -5.97
N GLN A 109 -24.33 -4.34 -5.90
CA GLN A 109 -25.50 -5.24 -5.85
C GLN A 109 -26.19 -5.35 -7.22
N THR A 110 -25.96 -4.37 -8.09
CA THR A 110 -26.47 -4.31 -9.46
C THR A 110 -25.39 -4.65 -10.49
N PRO A 111 -25.76 -5.15 -11.69
CA PRO A 111 -24.82 -5.31 -12.79
C PRO A 111 -24.13 -4.00 -13.21
N GLU A 112 -24.85 -2.87 -13.11
CA GLU A 112 -24.35 -1.55 -13.51
C GLU A 112 -23.23 -1.06 -12.58
N GLU A 113 -23.33 -1.29 -11.26
CA GLU A 113 -22.25 -0.99 -10.31
C GLU A 113 -21.00 -1.86 -10.55
N LEU A 114 -21.18 -3.12 -10.99
CA LEU A 114 -20.08 -4.02 -11.36
C LEU A 114 -19.39 -3.55 -12.65
N ASP A 115 -20.14 -3.14 -13.66
CA ASP A 115 -19.58 -2.56 -14.89
C ASP A 115 -18.85 -1.22 -14.59
N GLN A 116 -19.42 -0.35 -13.75
CA GLN A 116 -18.76 0.87 -13.26
C GLN A 116 -17.49 0.58 -12.45
N LEU A 117 -17.41 -0.55 -11.74
CA LEU A 117 -16.18 -0.99 -11.06
C LEU A 117 -15.15 -1.54 -12.05
N ALA A 118 -15.57 -2.31 -13.06
CA ALA A 118 -14.70 -2.80 -14.13
C ALA A 118 -14.10 -1.64 -14.96
N ASP A 119 -14.86 -0.57 -15.23
CA ASP A 119 -14.36 0.62 -15.92
C ASP A 119 -13.41 1.45 -15.05
N ARG A 120 -13.68 1.64 -13.75
CA ARG A 120 -12.72 2.25 -12.81
C ARG A 120 -11.42 1.46 -12.70
N LEU A 121 -11.52 0.12 -12.68
CA LEU A 121 -10.34 -0.74 -12.76
C LEU A 121 -9.64 -0.61 -14.12
N GLN A 122 -10.37 -0.41 -15.22
CA GLN A 122 -9.76 -0.18 -16.54
C GLN A 122 -9.07 1.19 -16.64
N TYR A 123 -9.53 2.21 -15.91
CA TYR A 123 -8.82 3.48 -15.73
C TYR A 123 -7.56 3.32 -14.85
N PHE A 124 -7.68 2.68 -13.67
CA PHE A 124 -6.53 2.30 -12.83
C PHE A 124 -5.46 1.57 -13.66
N MET A 125 -5.86 0.57 -14.44
CA MET A 125 -4.97 -0.21 -15.31
C MET A 125 -4.41 0.58 -16.50
N ALA A 126 -4.93 1.75 -16.84
CA ALA A 126 -4.37 2.61 -17.88
C ALA A 126 -3.20 3.46 -17.34
N GLU A 127 -3.36 3.98 -16.12
CA GLU A 127 -2.43 4.88 -15.41
C GLU A 127 -1.21 4.15 -14.80
N LEU A 128 -1.27 2.81 -14.67
CA LEU A 128 -0.11 2.02 -14.22
C LEU A 128 1.12 2.23 -15.12
N PRO A 129 2.35 2.33 -14.58
CA PRO A 129 3.52 2.60 -15.41
C PRO A 129 3.80 1.52 -16.45
N TYR A 130 4.30 1.93 -17.62
CA TYR A 130 4.58 1.03 -18.74
C TYR A 130 5.99 0.44 -18.65
N ASN A 131 6.96 1.20 -18.13
CA ASN A 131 8.34 0.76 -18.01
C ASN A 131 8.63 0.26 -16.59
N GLY A 132 9.37 -0.84 -16.46
CA GLY A 132 9.73 -1.42 -15.15
C GLY A 132 10.50 -0.46 -14.22
N ILE A 133 11.17 0.55 -14.77
CA ILE A 133 11.94 1.57 -14.04
C ILE A 133 11.03 2.59 -13.34
N GLU A 134 9.81 2.81 -13.86
CA GLU A 134 8.85 3.78 -13.32
C GLU A 134 8.15 3.27 -12.04
N TYR A 135 8.28 1.99 -11.73
CA TYR A 135 7.88 1.36 -10.46
C TYR A 135 8.86 1.74 -9.33
N ASN A 136 9.05 3.04 -9.14
CA ASN A 136 10.00 3.64 -8.22
C ASN A 136 9.36 3.92 -6.84
N LYS A 137 10.10 4.58 -5.93
CA LYS A 137 9.64 4.76 -4.54
C LYS A 137 8.41 5.67 -4.43
N SER A 138 8.35 6.79 -5.17
CA SER A 138 7.17 7.66 -5.17
C SER A 138 5.96 7.00 -5.82
N PHE A 139 6.14 6.13 -6.82
CA PHE A 139 5.02 5.33 -7.34
C PHE A 139 4.36 4.49 -6.24
N TYR A 140 5.12 3.72 -5.45
CA TYR A 140 4.53 2.86 -4.41
C TYR A 140 4.04 3.61 -3.16
N GLN A 141 4.64 4.76 -2.83
CA GLN A 141 4.30 5.52 -1.61
C GLN A 141 3.28 6.64 -1.82
N GLU A 142 3.17 7.20 -3.03
CA GLU A 142 2.31 8.34 -3.34
C GLU A 142 1.28 7.96 -4.40
N SER A 143 1.73 7.60 -5.61
CA SER A 143 0.84 7.44 -6.78
C SER A 143 -0.11 6.25 -6.65
N LEU A 144 0.40 5.08 -6.27
CA LEU A 144 -0.37 3.84 -6.22
C LEU A 144 -1.42 3.84 -5.10
N PRO A 145 -1.15 4.30 -3.86
CA PRO A 145 -2.18 4.44 -2.83
C PRO A 145 -3.33 5.37 -3.27
N SER A 146 -3.02 6.52 -3.87
CA SER A 146 -4.05 7.42 -4.42
C SER A 146 -4.81 6.79 -5.59
N LEU A 147 -4.15 6.02 -6.46
CA LEU A 147 -4.80 5.33 -7.57
C LEU A 147 -5.73 4.20 -7.06
N ILE A 148 -5.36 3.50 -5.99
CA ILE A 148 -6.23 2.51 -5.30
C ILE A 148 -7.45 3.22 -4.70
N GLU A 149 -7.31 4.45 -4.20
CA GLU A 149 -8.45 5.22 -3.69
C GLU A 149 -9.48 5.55 -4.79
N VAL A 150 -9.06 5.81 -6.03
CA VAL A 150 -9.95 6.01 -7.18
C VAL A 150 -10.77 4.75 -7.54
N ILE A 151 -10.35 3.55 -7.12
CA ILE A 151 -11.16 2.33 -7.26
C ILE A 151 -12.41 2.39 -6.36
N LYS A 152 -12.33 3.05 -5.19
CA LYS A 152 -13.40 3.07 -4.19
C LYS A 152 -14.62 3.84 -4.70
N TYR A 153 -15.82 3.30 -4.51
CA TYR A 153 -17.05 4.02 -4.78
C TYR A 153 -17.29 5.03 -3.66
N GLN A 154 -17.12 6.32 -3.98
CA GLN A 154 -17.81 7.38 -3.28
C GLN A 154 -19.20 7.51 -3.91
N PRO A 155 -20.31 7.21 -3.20
CA PRO A 155 -21.61 7.65 -3.63
C PRO A 155 -21.58 9.18 -3.75
N PRO A 156 -22.32 9.79 -4.68
CA PRO A 156 -22.61 11.21 -4.58
C PRO A 156 -23.20 11.46 -3.20
N THR A 157 -22.53 12.26 -2.38
CA THR A 157 -23.14 12.76 -1.15
C THR A 157 -24.30 13.64 -1.60
N MET A 158 -25.51 13.08 -1.59
CA MET A 158 -26.70 13.91 -1.70
C MET A 158 -26.59 14.96 -0.59
N PRO A 159 -26.61 16.26 -0.91
CA PRO A 159 -26.51 17.28 0.12
C PRO A 159 -27.73 17.12 1.02
N SER A 160 -27.51 16.68 2.26
CA SER A 160 -28.58 16.65 3.26
C SER A 160 -29.08 18.09 3.42
N ASP A 161 -30.38 18.31 3.17
CA ASP A 161 -31.05 19.62 3.24
C ASP A 161 -31.08 20.26 4.67
N GLU A 162 -30.29 19.72 5.59
CA GLU A 162 -30.04 20.23 6.94
C GLU A 162 -29.03 21.40 6.93
N GLN A 163 -28.09 21.45 5.97
CA GLN A 163 -27.14 22.57 5.84
C GLN A 163 -27.78 23.87 5.33
N ALA A 164 -29.05 23.85 4.91
CA ALA A 164 -29.79 25.01 4.42
C ALA A 164 -30.42 25.90 5.51
N LYS A 165 -30.17 25.63 6.81
CA LYS A 165 -30.78 26.38 7.94
C LYS A 165 -29.82 27.18 8.82
N GLU A 166 -28.51 26.92 8.79
CA GLU A 166 -27.54 27.60 9.67
C GLU A 166 -26.99 28.92 9.09
N LEU A 167 -27.85 29.75 8.50
CA LEU A 167 -27.54 31.15 8.18
C LEU A 167 -28.66 32.16 8.50
N ASN A 168 -29.66 31.75 9.29
CA ASN A 168 -30.81 32.59 9.67
C ASN A 168 -31.18 32.47 11.16
N SER A 169 -30.19 32.52 12.07
CA SER A 169 -30.40 32.74 13.51
C SER A 169 -29.12 33.22 14.23
N SER A 170 -28.77 34.49 14.06
CA SER A 170 -28.00 35.23 15.06
C SER A 170 -28.97 35.93 16.02
N ASN A 171 -28.73 35.79 17.34
CA ASN A 171 -29.73 36.10 18.37
C ASN A 171 -30.13 37.58 18.45
N PRO A 172 -31.41 37.88 18.77
CA PRO A 172 -31.81 39.15 19.37
C PRO A 172 -31.57 39.17 20.89
N LYS A 173 -31.67 40.38 21.49
CA LYS A 173 -31.66 40.72 22.94
C LYS A 173 -30.29 40.74 23.64
N ASP A 174 -30.03 41.64 24.59
CA ASP A 174 -30.54 43.01 24.87
C ASP A 174 -29.67 43.67 25.96
N ILE A 175 -30.13 44.80 26.53
CA ILE A 175 -29.74 45.48 27.78
C ILE A 175 -28.94 46.79 27.56
N ASN A 176 -29.69 47.90 27.53
CA ASN A 176 -29.61 49.10 28.40
C ASN A 176 -28.25 49.75 28.74
N GLN A 177 -28.14 51.07 28.95
CA GLN A 177 -29.01 52.25 28.73
C GLN A 177 -28.13 53.49 28.97
N GLU A 178 -28.40 54.63 28.31
CA GLU A 178 -28.72 55.91 29.00
C GLU A 178 -28.82 57.12 28.03
N ASN A 179 -29.95 57.80 28.12
CA ASN A 179 -30.12 59.26 28.15
C ASN A 179 -29.29 60.18 27.22
N GLN A 180 -29.96 60.74 26.21
CA GLN A 180 -30.25 62.19 26.21
C GLN A 180 -31.55 62.53 25.44
N ASN A 181 -32.29 63.51 25.96
CA ASN A 181 -33.58 64.01 25.43
C ASN A 181 -33.43 65.50 25.03
N ALA A 182 -34.29 65.97 24.11
CA ALA A 182 -34.41 67.37 23.63
C ALA A 182 -33.18 67.86 22.80
N GLU A 183 -33.24 68.79 21.83
CA GLU A 183 -34.32 69.56 21.17
C GLU A 183 -33.76 70.09 19.81
N LEU A 184 -34.39 70.84 18.86
CA LEU A 184 -35.69 71.51 18.66
C LEU A 184 -35.88 71.79 17.14
N SER A 185 -37.13 71.87 16.63
CA SER A 185 -37.50 72.44 15.29
C SER A 185 -37.03 71.68 14.02
N LYS A 186 -37.61 71.82 12.82
CA LYS A 186 -38.83 72.49 12.28
C LYS A 186 -39.26 71.69 11.00
N VAL A 187 -40.54 71.58 10.65
CA VAL A 187 -41.34 72.51 9.80
C VAL A 187 -40.61 72.99 8.55
#